data_AF-A0A831TQU5-F1
#
_entry.id   AF-A0A831TQU5-F1
#
_cell.length_a   1.000
_cell.length_b   1.000
_cell.length_c   1.000
_cell.angle_alpha   90.00
_cell.angle_beta   90.00
_cell.angle_gamma   90.00
#
_symmetry.space_group_name_H-M   'P 1'
#
loop_
_entity.id
_entity.type
_entity.pdbx_description
1 polymer ?
#
loop_
_entity_poly.entity_id
_entity_poly.type
_entity_poly.pdbx_seq_one_letter_code
_entity_poly.pdbx_strand_id
1 'polypeptide(L)'
;MLRGLYSATAGLIAQQRKHDSATNNITNLNTPGFKQVNVVTRSFPEMLISLVNGGPNQVTKTIGTLHGGAFAEEGLSTFLQGDIMPTDNPTDIAILSNIQVPGLQFDASGKALNEQGEQVFQPQAFFTVENSDGEERYTRDGKFTVNAEGEWVTPTGHRLLGLNGEPIVIDSVSGNIQISPNGRIFDMITGEQVLAADGVTPLTIRVSVIENPHQLIREGDGNFRLDPNAEPARLLNETDTVELLQGYIERSNVDSTAQMVDMMSALRAYEANQKIIQFYDRNMDKAVNEIGRV
;
A
#
# COMPACT_ATOMS: atom_id res chain seq x y z
N MET A 1 -7.88 -22.59 31.44
CA MET A 1 -8.72 -21.37 31.28
C MET A 1 -7.94 -20.20 30.67
N LEU A 2 -6.73 -19.86 31.16
CA LEU A 2 -5.92 -18.74 30.65
C LEU A 2 -5.67 -18.72 29.13
N ARG A 3 -5.38 -19.88 28.50
CA ARG A 3 -5.12 -19.95 27.04
C ARG A 3 -6.33 -19.61 26.16
N GLY A 4 -7.56 -19.89 26.63
CA GLY A 4 -8.78 -19.51 25.92
C GLY A 4 -8.97 -17.99 25.89
N LEU A 5 -8.59 -17.32 26.98
CA LEU A 5 -8.56 -15.87 27.06
C LEU A 5 -7.52 -15.29 26.09
N TYR A 6 -6.30 -15.82 26.06
CA TYR A 6 -5.26 -15.37 25.12
C TYR A 6 -5.66 -15.53 23.66
N SER A 7 -6.29 -16.65 23.27
CA SER A 7 -6.78 -16.85 21.91
C SER A 7 -7.90 -15.87 21.55
N ALA A 8 -8.84 -15.64 22.47
CA ALA A 8 -9.91 -14.66 22.29
C ALA A 8 -9.37 -13.22 22.19
N THR A 9 -8.40 -12.85 23.03
CA THR A 9 -7.73 -11.54 23.00
C THR A 9 -6.92 -11.36 21.72
N ALA A 10 -6.18 -12.38 21.27
CA ALA A 10 -5.46 -12.34 19.99
C ALA A 10 -6.42 -12.14 18.81
N GLY A 11 -7.56 -12.85 18.83
CA GLY A 11 -8.65 -12.65 17.88
C GLY A 11 -9.24 -11.23 17.92
N LEU A 12 -9.46 -10.66 19.12
CA LEU A 12 -9.92 -9.27 19.26
C LEU A 12 -8.95 -8.28 18.64
N ILE A 13 -7.66 -8.39 18.96
CA ILE A 13 -6.61 -7.49 18.43
C ILE A 13 -6.55 -7.60 16.90
N ALA A 14 -6.69 -8.82 16.35
CA ALA A 14 -6.70 -9.03 14.91
C ALA A 14 -7.91 -8.35 14.24
N GLN A 15 -9.10 -8.47 14.83
CA GLN A 15 -10.30 -7.81 14.30
C GLN A 15 -10.26 -6.29 14.46
N GLN A 16 -9.70 -5.79 15.57
CA GLN A 16 -9.47 -4.36 15.75
C GLN A 16 -8.57 -3.80 14.64
N ARG A 17 -7.45 -4.47 14.34
CA ARG A 17 -6.57 -4.07 13.23
C ARG A 17 -7.28 -4.08 11.87
N LYS A 18 -8.12 -5.08 11.59
CA LYS A 18 -8.94 -5.10 10.37
C LYS A 18 -9.90 -3.92 10.29
N HIS A 19 -10.58 -3.62 11.40
CA HIS A 19 -11.49 -2.48 11.50
C HIS A 19 -10.75 -1.15 11.29
N ASP A 20 -9.60 -0.98 11.92
CA ASP A 20 -8.77 0.23 11.79
C ASP A 20 -8.27 0.41 10.36
N SER A 21 -7.87 -0.67 9.69
CA SER A 21 -7.46 -0.64 8.28
C SER A 21 -8.61 -0.27 7.35
N ALA A 22 -9.79 -0.85 7.54
CA ALA A 22 -10.98 -0.51 6.74
C ALA A 22 -11.37 0.96 6.94
N THR A 23 -11.29 1.46 8.17
CA THR A 23 -11.53 2.88 8.50
C THR A 23 -10.51 3.79 7.81
N ASN A 24 -9.23 3.40 7.81
CA ASN A 24 -8.17 4.14 7.13
C ASN A 24 -8.40 4.19 5.61
N ASN A 25 -8.75 3.05 5.01
CA ASN A 25 -9.08 2.96 3.59
C ASN A 25 -10.27 3.87 3.22
N ILE A 26 -11.36 3.85 4.00
CA ILE A 26 -12.54 4.71 3.77
C ILE A 26 -12.18 6.19 3.89
N THR A 27 -11.38 6.54 4.91
CA THR A 27 -10.96 7.93 5.15
C THR A 27 -10.14 8.49 3.98
N ASN A 28 -9.30 7.63 3.39
CA ASN A 28 -8.43 7.99 2.27
C ASN A 28 -9.02 7.65 0.89
N LEU A 29 -10.33 7.43 0.79
CA LEU A 29 -10.98 7.13 -0.50
C LEU A 29 -10.90 8.28 -1.50
N ASN A 30 -10.87 9.52 -1.02
CA ASN A 30 -10.73 10.72 -1.85
C ASN A 30 -9.29 11.23 -1.92
N THR A 31 -8.35 10.57 -1.25
CA THR A 31 -6.93 10.93 -1.29
C THR A 31 -6.36 10.45 -2.64
N PRO A 32 -5.83 11.36 -3.48
CA PRO A 32 -5.26 10.96 -4.76
C PRO A 32 -4.06 10.03 -4.57
N GLY A 33 -3.90 9.05 -5.47
CA GLY A 33 -2.79 8.10 -5.43
C GLY A 33 -2.77 7.12 -4.24
N PHE A 34 -3.80 7.14 -3.37
CA PHE A 34 -3.85 6.23 -2.22
C PHE A 34 -4.03 4.77 -2.66
N LYS A 35 -3.25 3.88 -2.03
CA LYS A 35 -3.30 2.43 -2.27
C LYS A 35 -3.91 1.71 -1.08
N GLN A 36 -4.98 0.96 -1.34
CA GLN A 36 -5.73 0.21 -0.34
C GLN A 36 -4.81 -0.70 0.46
N VAL A 37 -4.96 -0.66 1.79
CA VAL A 37 -4.22 -1.51 2.71
C VAL A 37 -5.09 -2.69 3.12
N ASN A 38 -4.59 -3.91 2.92
CA ASN A 38 -5.26 -5.15 3.30
C ASN A 38 -4.52 -5.84 4.44
N VAL A 39 -5.24 -6.10 5.54
CA VAL A 39 -4.70 -6.79 6.72
C VAL A 39 -4.78 -8.29 6.52
N VAL A 40 -3.63 -8.94 6.41
CA VAL A 40 -3.52 -10.40 6.30
C VAL A 40 -3.47 -11.01 7.70
N THR A 41 -4.33 -11.98 7.96
CA THR A 41 -4.34 -12.74 9.22
C THR A 41 -3.69 -14.10 9.02
N ARG A 42 -2.73 -14.45 9.87
CA ARG A 42 -2.10 -15.76 9.93
C ARG A 42 -2.37 -16.45 11.26
N SER A 43 -2.51 -17.77 11.25
CA SER A 43 -2.55 -18.57 12.47
C SER A 43 -1.14 -18.72 13.07
N PHE A 44 -1.06 -18.87 14.39
CA PHE A 44 0.18 -19.35 15.00
C PHE A 44 0.51 -20.75 14.47
N PRO A 45 1.80 -21.09 14.32
CA PRO A 45 2.22 -22.45 13.97
C PRO A 45 1.57 -23.47 14.90
N GLU A 46 1.07 -24.54 14.30
CA GLU A 46 0.42 -25.62 15.04
C GLU A 46 1.41 -26.28 15.99
N MET A 47 1.03 -26.42 17.25
CA MET A 47 1.81 -27.20 18.22
C MET A 47 1.30 -28.64 18.22
N LEU A 48 2.21 -29.59 18.00
CA LEU A 48 1.90 -31.02 18.12
C LEU A 48 1.68 -31.39 19.58
N ILE A 49 0.53 -32.01 19.89
CA ILE A 49 0.33 -32.66 21.19
C ILE A 49 0.73 -34.12 21.08
N SER A 50 1.69 -34.53 21.91
CA SER A 50 1.98 -35.94 22.19
C SER A 50 1.53 -36.29 23.61
N LEU A 51 1.03 -37.51 23.77
CA LEU A 51 0.67 -38.04 25.08
C LEU A 51 1.93 -38.43 25.86
N VAL A 52 2.22 -37.73 26.96
CA VAL A 52 3.37 -38.01 27.86
C VAL A 52 2.88 -38.77 29.09
N ASN A 53 2.52 -40.04 28.90
CA ASN A 53 2.26 -41.13 29.87
C ASN A 53 1.23 -42.12 29.31
N GLY A 54 1.56 -42.77 28.19
CA GLY A 54 0.97 -44.07 27.89
C GLY A 54 1.71 -45.08 28.76
N GLY A 55 1.01 -46.03 29.39
CA GLY A 55 1.65 -47.03 30.27
C GLY A 55 2.85 -47.75 29.62
N PRO A 56 3.62 -48.57 30.38
CA PRO A 56 5.02 -48.96 30.13
C PRO A 56 5.37 -49.67 28.79
N ASN A 57 4.49 -49.69 27.80
CA ASN A 57 4.71 -50.21 26.46
C ASN A 57 3.97 -49.46 25.33
N GLN A 58 3.60 -48.18 25.50
CA GLN A 58 2.92 -47.41 24.45
C GLN A 58 3.82 -46.32 23.85
N VAL A 59 4.09 -46.45 22.55
CA VAL A 59 4.67 -45.42 21.68
C VAL A 59 3.87 -44.12 21.85
N THR A 60 4.57 -42.99 22.03
CA THR A 60 3.96 -41.65 22.11
C THR A 60 2.89 -41.49 21.04
N LYS A 61 1.61 -41.51 21.46
CA LYS A 61 0.47 -41.36 20.54
C LYS A 61 0.29 -39.88 20.26
N THR A 62 0.50 -39.47 19.02
CA THR A 62 0.17 -38.12 18.54
C THR A 62 -1.35 -37.96 18.63
N ILE A 63 -1.81 -37.02 19.46
CA ILE A 63 -3.24 -36.79 19.72
C ILE A 63 -3.82 -35.87 18.65
N GLY A 64 -3.00 -35.00 18.08
CA GLY A 64 -3.38 -34.04 17.04
C GLY A 64 -2.57 -32.75 17.17
N THR A 65 -3.02 -31.73 16.45
CA THR A 65 -2.42 -30.39 16.46
C THR A 65 -3.28 -29.40 17.22
N LEU A 66 -2.64 -28.43 17.88
CA LEU A 66 -3.30 -27.30 18.52
C LEU A 66 -2.92 -26.00 17.83
N HIS A 67 -3.93 -25.18 17.56
CA HIS A 67 -3.75 -23.84 17.04
C HIS A 67 -3.52 -22.86 18.20
N GLY A 68 -2.45 -22.05 18.11
CA GLY A 68 -2.10 -21.06 19.13
C GLY A 68 -2.94 -19.77 19.13
N GLY A 69 -3.86 -19.64 18.17
CA GLY A 69 -4.66 -18.43 17.94
C GLY A 69 -4.40 -17.81 16.56
N ALA A 70 -4.93 -16.61 16.31
CA ALA A 70 -4.74 -15.85 15.09
C ALA A 70 -4.02 -14.52 15.39
N PHE A 71 -3.11 -14.12 14.49
CA PHE A 71 -2.43 -12.84 14.52
C PHE A 71 -2.69 -12.10 13.20
N ALA A 72 -3.05 -10.82 13.29
CA ALA A 72 -3.08 -9.94 12.12
C ALA A 72 -1.66 -9.39 11.89
N GLU A 73 -1.05 -9.83 10.79
CA GLU A 73 0.21 -9.26 10.30
C GLU A 73 -0.02 -7.88 9.68
N GLU A 74 1.08 -7.20 9.41
CA GLU A 74 1.17 -5.89 8.77
C GLU A 74 0.31 -5.80 7.50
N GLY A 75 -0.27 -4.62 7.28
CA GLY A 75 -1.16 -4.39 6.16
C GLY A 75 -0.38 -4.28 4.85
N LEU A 76 -0.70 -5.12 3.87
CA LEU A 76 -0.08 -5.05 2.55
C LEU A 76 -0.83 -4.04 1.69
N SER A 77 -0.10 -3.12 1.08
CA SER A 77 -0.67 -2.18 0.10
C SER A 77 -0.97 -2.91 -1.21
N THR A 78 -2.16 -2.68 -1.75
CA THR A 78 -2.60 -3.19 -3.05
C THR A 78 -2.30 -2.13 -4.09
N PHE A 79 -1.40 -2.42 -5.02
CA PHE A 79 -0.87 -1.39 -5.90
C PHE A 79 -1.73 -1.10 -7.14
N LEU A 80 -2.81 -1.85 -7.39
CA LEU A 80 -3.68 -1.66 -8.57
C LEU A 80 -4.02 -0.19 -8.84
N GLN A 81 -4.04 0.18 -10.13
CA GLN A 81 -4.38 1.54 -10.54
C GLN A 81 -5.85 1.83 -10.22
N GLY A 82 -6.10 2.99 -9.61
CA GLY A 82 -7.44 3.50 -9.36
C GLY A 82 -8.03 4.25 -10.57
N ASP A 83 -9.27 4.71 -10.42
CA ASP A 83 -9.95 5.48 -11.46
C ASP A 83 -9.25 6.83 -11.70
N ILE A 84 -9.08 7.22 -12.96
CA ILE A 84 -8.52 8.53 -13.31
C ILE A 84 -9.66 9.55 -13.38
N MET A 85 -9.53 10.67 -12.66
CA MET A 85 -10.54 11.72 -12.60
C MET A 85 -9.98 13.05 -13.12
N PRO A 86 -10.70 13.77 -14.02
CA PRO A 86 -10.29 15.10 -14.46
C PRO A 86 -10.44 16.12 -13.33
N THR A 87 -9.47 17.01 -13.18
CA THR A 87 -9.47 18.11 -12.20
C THR A 87 -9.38 19.49 -12.85
N ASP A 88 -9.17 19.56 -14.17
CA ASP A 88 -9.00 20.78 -14.97
C ASP A 88 -7.84 21.70 -14.52
N ASN A 89 -7.01 21.27 -13.56
CA ASN A 89 -5.83 22.02 -13.11
C ASN A 89 -4.58 21.61 -13.91
N PRO A 90 -3.80 22.57 -14.44
CA PRO A 90 -2.62 22.26 -15.25
C PRO A 90 -1.46 21.63 -14.46
N THR A 91 -1.44 21.74 -13.13
CA THR A 91 -0.39 21.17 -12.27
C THR A 91 -0.73 19.76 -11.78
N ASP A 92 -1.95 19.28 -12.00
CA ASP A 92 -2.36 17.93 -11.64
C ASP A 92 -1.97 16.97 -12.76
N ILE A 93 -1.30 15.86 -12.40
CA ILE A 93 -0.79 14.88 -13.36
C ILE A 93 -1.13 13.47 -12.92
N ALA A 94 -1.79 12.70 -13.77
CA ALA A 94 -1.99 11.27 -13.54
C ALA A 94 -1.02 10.43 -14.38
N ILE A 95 -0.53 9.34 -13.78
CA ILE A 95 0.22 8.30 -14.51
C ILE A 95 -0.77 7.25 -14.98
N LEU A 96 -0.96 7.12 -16.29
CA LEU A 96 -1.59 5.94 -16.88
C LEU A 96 -0.50 4.91 -17.17
N SER A 97 -0.45 3.84 -16.39
CA SER A 97 0.57 2.78 -16.57
C SER A 97 -0.11 1.47 -16.90
N ASN A 98 0.09 0.97 -18.11
CA ASN A 98 -0.32 -0.37 -18.50
C ASN A 98 0.92 -1.19 -18.85
N ILE A 99 1.82 -1.39 -17.89
CA ILE A 99 3.06 -2.14 -18.15
C ILE A 99 2.68 -3.61 -18.29
N GLN A 100 2.78 -4.11 -19.52
CA GLN A 100 2.61 -5.53 -19.82
C GLN A 100 3.97 -6.19 -19.84
N VAL A 101 4.11 -7.28 -19.09
CA VAL A 101 5.30 -8.12 -19.16
C VAL A 101 5.06 -9.14 -20.27
N PRO A 102 5.88 -9.17 -21.35
CA PRO A 102 5.68 -10.09 -22.46
C PRO A 102 5.63 -11.55 -21.97
N GLY A 103 4.55 -12.27 -22.29
CA GLY A 103 4.37 -13.68 -21.95
C GLY A 103 3.62 -13.96 -20.63
N LEU A 104 3.25 -12.93 -19.86
CA LEU A 104 2.51 -13.08 -18.61
C LEU A 104 1.14 -12.40 -18.69
N GLN A 105 0.09 -13.12 -18.31
CA GLN A 105 -1.22 -12.52 -18.04
C GLN A 105 -1.37 -12.36 -16.53
N PHE A 106 -1.47 -11.11 -16.08
CA PHE A 106 -1.73 -10.81 -14.68
C PHE A 106 -3.20 -11.07 -14.35
N ASP A 107 -3.46 -11.68 -13.20
CA ASP A 107 -4.80 -11.79 -12.64
C ASP A 107 -5.32 -10.42 -12.15
N ALA A 108 -6.59 -10.37 -11.75
CA ALA A 108 -7.21 -9.16 -11.21
C ALA A 108 -6.52 -8.60 -9.94
N SER A 109 -5.59 -9.34 -9.33
CA SER A 109 -4.78 -8.92 -8.19
C SER A 109 -3.37 -8.45 -8.58
N GLY A 110 -3.06 -8.42 -9.88
CA GLY A 110 -1.75 -8.02 -10.40
C GLY A 110 -0.68 -9.10 -10.26
N LYS A 111 -1.07 -10.37 -10.10
CA LYS A 111 -0.15 -11.50 -9.96
C LYS A 111 -0.16 -12.37 -11.21
N ALA A 112 1.00 -12.81 -11.65
CA ALA A 112 1.16 -13.82 -12.68
C ALA A 112 2.07 -14.93 -12.15
N LEU A 113 1.87 -16.16 -12.60
CA LEU A 113 2.87 -17.20 -12.46
C LEU A 113 3.72 -17.22 -13.72
N ASN A 114 5.04 -17.19 -13.56
CA ASN A 114 5.94 -17.45 -14.68
C ASN A 114 5.90 -18.95 -15.05
N GLU A 115 6.50 -19.29 -16.20
CA GLU A 115 6.63 -20.69 -16.66
C GLU A 115 7.40 -21.60 -15.68
N GLN A 116 8.09 -21.01 -14.69
CA GLN A 116 8.87 -21.69 -13.63
C GLN A 116 8.10 -21.82 -12.31
N GLY A 117 6.86 -21.36 -12.23
CA GLY A 117 6.00 -21.43 -11.04
C GLY A 117 6.25 -20.36 -9.97
N GLU A 118 7.07 -19.35 -10.26
CA GLU A 118 7.32 -18.22 -9.37
C GLU A 118 6.27 -17.11 -9.58
N GLN A 119 5.91 -16.44 -8.49
CA GLN A 119 4.95 -15.34 -8.49
C GLN A 119 5.64 -14.06 -8.96
N VAL A 120 5.18 -13.54 -10.09
CA VAL A 120 5.59 -12.24 -10.65
C VAL A 120 4.47 -11.23 -10.39
N PHE A 121 4.85 -10.03 -9.98
CA PHE A 121 3.92 -8.94 -9.76
C PHE A 121 3.94 -7.98 -10.95
N GLN A 122 2.81 -7.33 -11.20
CA GLN A 122 2.73 -6.33 -12.26
C GLN A 122 3.61 -5.12 -11.90
N PRO A 123 4.56 -4.73 -12.78
CA PRO A 123 5.38 -3.56 -12.56
C PRO A 123 4.54 -2.29 -12.56
N GLN A 124 4.93 -1.32 -11.76
CA GLN A 124 4.20 -0.07 -11.64
C GLN A 124 5.11 1.14 -11.69
N ALA A 125 4.64 2.16 -12.40
CA ALA A 125 5.28 3.45 -12.50
C ALA A 125 4.93 4.34 -11.31
N PHE A 126 5.86 5.13 -10.79
CA PHE A 126 5.65 6.08 -9.71
C PHE A 126 6.36 7.40 -10.06
N PHE A 127 5.86 8.50 -9.52
CA PHE A 127 6.59 9.76 -9.51
C PHE A 127 7.73 9.66 -8.51
N THR A 128 8.90 10.18 -8.90
CA THR A 128 10.05 10.27 -7.99
C THR A 128 10.06 11.66 -7.36
N VAL A 129 9.95 11.71 -6.04
CA VAL A 129 9.99 12.93 -5.25
C VAL A 129 11.15 12.89 -4.27
N GLU A 130 11.68 14.06 -3.92
CA GLU A 130 12.78 14.23 -2.98
C GLU A 130 12.25 14.82 -1.67
N ASN A 131 12.67 14.23 -0.54
CA ASN A 131 12.35 14.78 0.77
C ASN A 131 13.29 15.94 1.14
N SER A 132 12.99 16.67 2.22
CA SER A 132 13.85 17.74 2.75
C SER A 132 15.28 17.28 3.09
N ASP A 133 15.46 15.98 3.32
CA ASP A 133 16.75 15.36 3.64
C ASP A 133 17.55 14.93 2.39
N GLY A 134 17.01 15.16 1.19
CA GLY A 134 17.66 14.79 -0.08
C GLY A 134 17.50 13.32 -0.47
N GLU A 135 16.60 12.59 0.20
CA GLU A 135 16.35 11.18 -0.09
C GLU A 135 15.21 11.00 -1.10
N GLU A 136 15.39 10.09 -2.06
CA GLU A 136 14.34 9.74 -3.04
C GLU A 136 13.17 8.99 -2.36
N ARG A 137 11.96 9.35 -2.76
CA ARG A 137 10.68 8.74 -2.39
C ARG A 137 9.82 8.56 -3.63
N TYR A 138 8.90 7.62 -3.56
CA TYR A 138 8.00 7.30 -4.66
C TYR A 138 6.58 7.62 -4.27
N THR A 139 5.83 8.26 -5.17
CA THR A 139 4.42 8.59 -4.94
C THR A 139 3.59 8.35 -6.20
N ARG A 140 2.31 8.04 -5.98
CA ARG A 140 1.27 8.02 -7.03
C ARG A 140 0.37 9.25 -6.94
N ASP A 141 0.57 10.11 -5.94
CA ASP A 141 -0.15 11.36 -5.84
C ASP A 141 0.30 12.28 -6.98
N GLY A 142 -0.69 12.64 -7.79
CA GLY A 142 -0.55 13.50 -8.96
C GLY A 142 -0.77 14.98 -8.67
N LYS A 143 -1.08 15.34 -7.43
CA LYS A 143 -1.41 16.70 -7.06
C LYS A 143 -0.14 17.48 -6.75
N PHE A 144 0.29 18.32 -7.68
CA PHE A 144 1.46 19.18 -7.49
C PHE A 144 1.06 20.64 -7.37
N THR A 145 1.81 21.37 -6.56
CA THR A 145 1.71 22.82 -6.41
C THR A 145 3.07 23.44 -6.66
N VAL A 146 3.10 24.68 -7.16
CA VAL A 146 4.36 25.39 -7.41
C VAL A 146 4.64 26.30 -6.21
N ASN A 147 5.84 26.20 -5.63
CA ASN A 147 6.27 27.06 -4.51
C ASN A 147 6.78 28.44 -4.99
N ALA A 148 7.23 29.29 -4.06
CA ALA A 148 7.72 30.63 -4.38
C ALA A 148 9.02 30.61 -5.20
N GLU A 149 9.77 29.52 -5.12
CA GLU A 149 11.01 29.24 -5.84
C GLU A 149 10.76 28.67 -7.26
N GLY A 150 9.51 28.42 -7.65
CA GLY A 150 9.16 27.84 -8.95
C GLY A 150 9.31 26.31 -9.01
N GLU A 151 9.57 25.65 -7.88
CA GLU A 151 9.70 24.20 -7.78
C GLU A 151 8.32 23.52 -7.68
N TRP A 152 8.17 22.38 -8.34
CA TRP A 152 6.98 21.55 -8.20
C TRP A 152 7.08 20.73 -6.92
N VAL A 153 6.17 20.99 -5.99
CA VAL A 153 6.12 20.33 -4.69
C VAL A 153 4.78 19.65 -4.45
N THR A 154 4.82 18.49 -3.80
CA THR A 154 3.62 17.85 -3.25
C THR A 154 3.01 18.72 -2.13
N PRO A 155 1.76 18.49 -1.72
CA PRO A 155 1.14 19.21 -0.60
C PRO A 155 1.89 19.03 0.73
N THR A 156 2.73 18.00 0.82
CA THR A 156 3.60 17.70 1.96
C THR A 156 4.99 18.34 1.87
N GLY A 157 5.32 19.02 0.77
CA GLY A 157 6.57 19.73 0.58
C GLY A 157 7.70 18.91 -0.02
N HIS A 158 7.43 17.72 -0.56
CA HIS A 158 8.44 16.95 -1.32
C HIS A 158 8.56 17.49 -2.73
N ARG A 159 9.78 17.58 -3.24
CA ARG A 159 10.09 18.18 -4.54
C ARG A 159 10.01 17.13 -5.64
N LEU A 160 9.35 17.42 -6.75
CA LEU A 160 9.29 16.51 -7.90
C LEU A 160 10.62 16.53 -8.65
N LEU A 161 11.21 15.35 -8.88
CA LEU A 161 12.48 15.21 -9.59
C LEU A 161 12.28 15.07 -11.10
N GLY A 162 13.18 15.70 -11.85
CA GLY A 162 13.34 15.55 -13.28
C GLY A 162 14.23 14.37 -13.65
N LEU A 163 14.27 14.01 -14.93
CA LEU A 163 15.08 12.89 -15.46
C LEU A 163 16.58 13.03 -15.14
N ASN A 164 17.06 14.27 -15.00
CA ASN A 164 18.43 14.61 -14.60
C ASN A 164 18.71 14.40 -13.10
N GLY A 165 17.70 14.04 -12.29
CA GLY A 165 17.84 13.88 -10.84
C GLY A 165 17.82 15.20 -10.07
N GLU A 166 17.52 16.32 -10.72
CA GLU A 166 17.35 17.63 -10.06
C GLU A 166 15.86 17.96 -9.93
N PRO A 167 15.47 18.79 -8.94
CA PRO A 167 14.11 19.29 -8.83
C PRO A 167 13.63 20.01 -10.09
N ILE A 168 12.37 19.82 -10.45
CA ILE A 168 11.73 20.53 -11.55
C ILE A 168 11.45 21.96 -11.11
N VAL A 169 12.25 22.90 -11.62
CA VAL A 169 12.08 24.34 -11.41
C VAL A 169 11.59 24.96 -12.70
N ILE A 170 10.50 25.72 -12.62
CA ILE A 170 9.95 26.48 -13.75
C ILE A 170 10.08 27.97 -13.43
N ASP A 171 10.90 28.66 -14.22
CA ASP A 171 11.15 30.12 -14.11
C ASP A 171 10.07 30.96 -14.85
N SER A 172 8.99 30.35 -15.33
CA SER A 172 8.02 31.06 -16.15
C SER A 172 6.96 31.77 -15.29
N VAL A 173 7.06 33.10 -15.32
CA VAL A 173 6.05 34.12 -14.99
C VAL A 173 4.71 33.93 -15.75
N SER A 174 4.61 32.91 -16.60
CA SER A 174 3.46 32.59 -17.45
C SER A 174 2.91 31.21 -17.05
N GLY A 175 1.94 31.19 -16.14
CA GLY A 175 1.36 29.99 -15.52
C GLY A 175 0.60 29.02 -16.44
N ASN A 176 0.88 28.98 -17.74
CA ASN A 176 0.30 28.04 -18.69
C ASN A 176 1.36 27.06 -19.18
N ILE A 177 1.45 25.91 -18.51
CA ILE A 177 2.37 24.83 -18.82
C ILE A 177 1.58 23.72 -19.51
N GLN A 178 2.15 23.09 -20.54
CA GLN A 178 1.60 21.91 -21.19
C GLN A 178 2.56 20.73 -21.03
N ILE A 179 2.04 19.57 -20.62
CA ILE A 179 2.82 18.36 -20.43
C ILE A 179 2.48 17.37 -21.54
N SER A 180 3.50 16.91 -22.26
CA SER A 180 3.32 15.85 -23.26
C SER A 180 3.17 14.48 -22.59
N PRO A 181 2.56 13.49 -23.28
CA PRO A 181 2.38 12.13 -22.74
C PRO A 181 3.69 11.44 -22.31
N ASN A 182 4.83 11.85 -22.89
CA ASN A 182 6.18 11.38 -22.52
C ASN A 182 6.80 12.12 -21.32
N GLY A 183 6.03 12.98 -20.65
CA GLY A 183 6.45 13.75 -19.48
C GLY A 183 7.35 14.93 -19.75
N ARG A 184 7.51 15.36 -21.01
CA ARG A 184 8.21 16.60 -21.36
C ARG A 184 7.31 17.81 -21.10
N ILE A 185 7.91 18.85 -20.54
CA ILE A 185 7.25 20.10 -20.20
C ILE A 185 7.44 21.12 -21.32
N PHE A 186 6.34 21.72 -21.78
CA PHE A 186 6.30 22.77 -22.80
C PHE A 186 5.62 24.01 -22.22
N ASP A 187 6.07 25.18 -22.63
CA ASP A 187 5.36 26.43 -22.37
C ASP A 187 4.23 26.60 -23.41
N MET A 188 3.00 26.84 -22.95
CA MET A 188 1.83 26.97 -23.83
C MET A 188 1.85 28.26 -24.66
N ILE A 189 2.58 29.30 -24.24
CA ILE A 189 2.63 30.60 -24.91
C ILE A 189 3.70 30.62 -26.01
N THR A 190 4.90 30.11 -25.71
CA THR A 190 6.02 30.10 -26.66
C THR A 190 6.01 28.83 -27.52
N GLY A 191 5.37 27.75 -27.06
CA GLY A 191 5.45 26.44 -27.70
C GLY A 191 6.84 25.79 -27.61
N GLU A 192 7.75 26.41 -26.84
CA GLU A 192 9.10 25.91 -26.66
C GLU A 192 9.17 24.88 -25.51
N GLN A 193 10.10 23.94 -25.63
CA GLN A 193 10.40 23.00 -24.55
C GLN A 193 11.05 23.78 -23.41
N VAL A 194 10.52 23.63 -22.20
CA VAL A 194 11.20 24.14 -21.01
C VAL A 194 12.46 23.28 -20.84
N LEU A 195 13.61 23.93 -20.82
CA LEU A 195 14.89 23.26 -20.61
C LEU A 195 15.15 23.18 -19.10
N ALA A 196 15.85 22.13 -18.67
CA ALA A 196 16.32 21.99 -17.30
C ALA A 196 17.33 23.11 -16.95
N ALA A 197 17.75 23.18 -15.68
CA ALA A 197 18.69 24.19 -15.19
C ALA A 197 20.05 24.21 -15.95
N ASP A 198 20.36 23.14 -16.68
CA ASP A 198 21.52 23.00 -17.55
C ASP A 198 21.40 23.74 -18.90
N GLY A 199 20.19 24.20 -19.28
CA GLY A 199 19.90 24.88 -20.54
C GLY A 199 20.08 24.01 -21.80
N VAL A 200 20.17 22.68 -21.65
CA VAL A 200 20.48 21.75 -22.76
C VAL A 200 19.50 20.56 -22.79
N THR A 201 19.06 20.05 -21.64
CA THR A 201 18.15 18.90 -21.59
C THR A 201 16.69 19.33 -21.46
N PRO A 202 15.75 18.70 -22.20
CA PRO A 202 14.33 18.96 -22.00
C PRO A 202 13.90 18.58 -20.58
N LEU A 203 13.27 19.51 -19.88
CA LEU A 203 12.72 19.27 -18.55
C LEU A 203 11.64 18.18 -18.65
N THR A 204 11.98 17.00 -18.15
CA THR A 204 11.15 15.80 -18.25
C THR A 204 10.93 15.24 -16.86
N ILE A 205 9.67 14.93 -16.53
CA ILE A 205 9.31 14.36 -15.23
C ILE A 205 9.91 12.96 -15.10
N ARG A 206 10.60 12.70 -13.97
CA ARG A 206 11.15 11.37 -13.70
C ARG A 206 10.06 10.45 -13.19
N VAL A 207 9.67 9.53 -14.07
CA VAL A 207 8.81 8.40 -13.73
C VAL A 207 9.70 7.17 -13.54
N SER A 208 9.64 6.59 -12.34
CA SER A 208 10.40 5.40 -11.98
C SER A 208 9.48 4.18 -11.98
N VAL A 209 9.89 3.12 -12.66
CA VAL A 209 9.19 1.84 -12.69
C VAL A 209 9.77 0.93 -11.61
N ILE A 210 8.89 0.38 -10.79
CA ILE A 210 9.21 -0.58 -9.74
C ILE A 210 8.66 -1.94 -10.18
N GLU A 211 9.56 -2.90 -10.36
CA GLU A 211 9.23 -4.27 -10.81
C GLU A 211 8.39 -5.02 -9.78
N ASN A 212 8.72 -4.87 -8.50
CA ASN A 212 7.98 -5.49 -7.40
C ASN A 212 7.45 -4.44 -6.42
N PRO A 213 6.20 -3.97 -6.60
CA PRO A 213 5.61 -2.98 -5.71
C PRO A 213 5.50 -3.43 -4.25
N HIS A 214 5.48 -4.73 -3.95
CA HIS A 214 5.38 -5.22 -2.56
C HIS A 214 6.66 -5.02 -1.74
N GLN A 215 7.77 -4.62 -2.36
CA GLN A 215 8.99 -4.24 -1.67
C GLN A 215 8.98 -2.76 -1.23
N LEU A 216 7.90 -2.04 -1.54
CA LEU A 216 7.71 -0.66 -1.10
C LEU A 216 7.19 -0.62 0.34
N ILE A 217 7.87 0.18 1.15
CA ILE A 217 7.51 0.47 2.52
C ILE A 217 6.78 1.82 2.52
N ARG A 218 5.57 1.86 3.07
CA ARG A 218 4.78 3.08 3.19
C ARG A 218 5.32 3.94 4.33
N GLU A 219 5.62 5.21 4.06
CA GLU A 219 6.12 6.15 5.09
C GLU A 219 5.06 7.15 5.58
N GLY A 220 3.88 7.17 4.95
CA GLY A 220 2.82 8.14 5.23
C GLY A 220 2.58 9.06 4.05
N ASP A 221 1.50 9.85 4.10
CA ASP A 221 1.16 10.90 3.12
C ASP A 221 1.17 10.48 1.63
N GLY A 222 0.96 9.20 1.35
CA GLY A 222 1.00 8.67 -0.02
C GLY A 222 2.41 8.36 -0.55
N ASN A 223 3.44 8.55 0.27
CA ASN A 223 4.83 8.27 -0.07
C ASN A 223 5.24 6.83 0.27
N PHE A 224 6.12 6.32 -0.57
CA PHE A 224 6.72 5.01 -0.48
C PHE A 224 8.24 5.14 -0.53
N ARG A 225 8.92 4.35 0.31
CA ARG A 225 10.36 4.15 0.26
C ARG A 225 10.63 2.72 -0.20
N LEU A 226 11.63 2.55 -1.05
CA LEU A 226 12.09 1.24 -1.47
C LEU A 226 12.95 0.60 -0.38
N ASP A 227 12.79 -0.70 -0.15
CA ASP A 227 13.66 -1.46 0.76
C ASP A 227 15.12 -1.42 0.25
N PRO A 228 16.14 -1.17 1.09
CA PRO A 228 17.54 -1.20 0.68
C PRO A 228 18.00 -2.51 0.05
N ASN A 229 17.32 -3.63 0.31
CA ASN A 229 17.62 -4.94 -0.27
C ASN A 229 16.82 -5.25 -1.56
N ALA A 230 15.95 -4.34 -1.99
CA ALA A 230 15.14 -4.50 -3.19
C ALA A 230 15.93 -4.18 -4.48
N GLU A 231 15.39 -4.64 -5.60
CA GLU A 231 15.87 -4.20 -6.92
C GLU A 231 15.64 -2.69 -7.08
N PRO A 232 16.65 -1.92 -7.53
CA PRO A 232 16.52 -0.48 -7.66
C PRO A 232 15.41 -0.12 -8.66
N ALA A 233 14.70 0.97 -8.38
CA ALA A 233 13.71 1.48 -9.32
C ALA A 233 14.39 1.86 -10.64
N ARG A 234 13.87 1.33 -11.75
CA ARG A 234 14.41 1.62 -13.08
C ARG A 234 13.72 2.84 -13.68
N LEU A 235 14.39 3.50 -14.61
CA LEU A 235 13.76 4.54 -15.43
C LEU A 235 12.82 3.92 -16.45
N LEU A 236 11.88 4.73 -16.95
CA LEU A 236 10.94 4.32 -18.00
C LEU A 236 11.68 3.94 -19.29
N ASN A 237 11.42 2.74 -19.83
CA ASN A 237 11.96 2.29 -21.11
C ASN A 237 10.92 2.51 -22.23
N GLU A 238 11.35 2.63 -23.48
CA GLU A 238 10.45 2.79 -24.64
C GLU A 238 9.47 1.62 -24.85
N THR A 239 9.73 0.46 -24.24
CA THR A 239 8.85 -0.71 -24.26
C THR A 239 7.71 -0.64 -23.24
N ASP A 240 7.80 0.23 -22.24
CA ASP A 240 6.75 0.35 -21.22
C ASP A 240 5.68 1.34 -21.70
N THR A 241 4.44 0.87 -21.79
CA THR A 241 3.29 1.74 -22.06
C THR A 241 2.89 2.51 -20.81
N VAL A 242 3.56 3.65 -20.61
CA VAL A 242 3.27 4.64 -19.56
C VAL A 242 3.07 6.00 -20.20
N GLU A 243 1.95 6.64 -19.87
CA GLU A 243 1.58 7.96 -20.36
C GLU A 243 1.26 8.88 -19.18
N LEU A 244 1.73 10.12 -19.26
CA LEU A 244 1.34 11.17 -18.32
C LEU A 244 0.15 11.95 -18.88
N LEU A 245 -0.90 12.07 -18.07
CA LEU A 245 -2.11 12.83 -18.39
C LEU A 245 -2.17 14.07 -17.52
N GLN A 246 -2.07 15.25 -18.15
CA GLN A 246 -2.21 16.53 -17.48
C GLN A 246 -3.68 16.88 -17.24
N GLY A 247 -3.99 17.51 -16.10
CA GLY A 247 -5.35 17.86 -15.72
C GLY A 247 -6.15 16.70 -15.14
N TYR A 248 -5.46 15.62 -14.75
CA TYR A 248 -6.05 14.43 -14.18
C TYR A 248 -5.34 14.03 -12.90
N ILE A 249 -6.07 13.38 -12.00
CA ILE A 249 -5.52 12.72 -10.82
C ILE A 249 -5.94 11.26 -10.78
N GLU A 250 -5.08 10.40 -10.25
CA GLU A 250 -5.45 9.02 -9.91
C GLU A 250 -6.23 9.03 -8.59
N ARG A 251 -7.46 8.50 -8.59
CA ARG A 251 -8.24 8.29 -7.35
C ARG A 251 -7.70 7.07 -6.59
N SER A 252 -8.03 7.02 -5.31
CA SER A 252 -7.80 5.85 -4.48
C SER A 252 -8.42 4.59 -5.12
N ASN A 253 -7.72 3.46 -5.08
CA ASN A 253 -8.23 2.17 -5.56
C ASN A 253 -9.13 1.45 -4.52
N VAL A 254 -9.60 2.19 -3.51
CA VAL A 254 -10.45 1.67 -2.44
C VAL A 254 -11.91 1.64 -2.86
N ASP A 255 -12.54 0.47 -2.74
CA ASP A 255 -13.99 0.33 -2.83
C ASP A 255 -14.66 0.53 -1.46
N SER A 256 -15.39 1.64 -1.29
CA SER A 256 -16.12 1.94 -0.05
C SER A 256 -17.13 0.87 0.35
N THR A 257 -17.78 0.22 -0.62
CA THR A 257 -18.81 -0.77 -0.35
C THR A 257 -18.17 -2.01 0.26
N ALA A 258 -17.09 -2.50 -0.35
CA ALA A 258 -16.30 -3.60 0.18
C ALA A 258 -15.71 -3.27 1.56
N GLN A 259 -15.13 -2.08 1.73
CA GLN A 259 -14.56 -1.67 3.03
C GLN A 259 -15.60 -1.56 4.14
N MET A 260 -16.82 -1.10 3.84
CA MET A 260 -17.90 -1.07 4.83
C MET A 260 -18.34 -2.48 5.26
N VAL A 261 -18.37 -3.44 4.33
CA VAL A 261 -18.65 -4.85 4.65
C VAL A 261 -17.55 -5.42 5.54
N ASP A 262 -16.29 -5.17 5.19
CA ASP A 262 -15.14 -5.65 5.97
C ASP A 262 -15.11 -5.04 7.38
N MET A 263 -15.39 -3.74 7.51
CA MET A 263 -15.50 -3.05 8.79
C MET A 263 -16.61 -3.64 9.66
N MET A 264 -17.80 -3.88 9.08
CA MET A 264 -18.93 -4.48 9.80
C MET A 264 -18.68 -5.94 10.18
N SER A 265 -18.01 -6.69 9.30
CA SER A 265 -17.59 -8.07 9.56
C SER A 265 -16.60 -8.13 10.73
N ALA A 266 -15.59 -7.26 10.72
CA ALA A 266 -14.62 -7.13 11.79
C ALA A 266 -15.28 -6.73 13.12
N LEU A 267 -16.21 -5.78 13.11
CA LEU A 267 -16.97 -5.36 14.30
C LEU A 267 -17.79 -6.51 14.89
N ARG A 268 -18.52 -7.26 14.04
CA ARG A 268 -19.30 -8.43 14.49
C ARG A 268 -18.40 -9.52 15.07
N ALA A 269 -17.24 -9.77 14.44
CA ALA A 269 -16.26 -10.73 14.94
C ALA A 269 -15.64 -10.26 16.28
N TYR A 270 -15.41 -8.95 16.43
CA TYR A 270 -14.95 -8.34 17.69
C TYR A 270 -15.98 -8.54 18.80
N GLU A 271 -17.26 -8.23 18.56
CA GLU A 271 -18.35 -8.48 19.52
C GLU A 271 -18.49 -9.95 19.90
N ALA A 272 -18.32 -10.87 18.94
CA ALA A 272 -18.34 -12.31 19.19
C ALA A 272 -17.22 -12.74 20.14
N ASN A 273 -15.99 -12.26 19.91
CA ASN A 273 -14.85 -12.54 20.78
C ASN A 273 -15.03 -11.91 22.18
N GLN A 274 -15.64 -10.72 22.28
CA GLN A 274 -15.95 -10.09 23.55
C GLN A 274 -16.94 -10.94 24.38
N LYS A 275 -17.95 -11.53 23.75
CA LYS A 275 -18.89 -12.45 24.42
C LYS A 275 -18.18 -13.68 24.97
N ILE A 276 -17.17 -14.20 24.27
CA ILE A 276 -16.35 -15.32 24.75
C ILE A 276 -15.59 -14.93 26.03
N ILE A 277 -14.99 -13.74 26.06
CA ILE A 277 -14.29 -13.24 27.26
C ILE A 277 -15.26 -13.11 28.44
N GLN A 278 -16.42 -12.49 28.22
CA GLN A 278 -17.45 -12.37 29.26
C GLN A 278 -17.97 -13.74 29.75
N PHE A 279 -18.02 -14.75 28.87
CA PHE A 279 -18.39 -16.10 29.26
C PHE A 279 -17.32 -16.76 30.13
N TYR A 280 -16.03 -16.60 29.80
CA TYR A 280 -14.94 -17.07 30.64
C TYR A 280 -14.95 -16.39 32.01
N ASP A 281 -15.17 -15.08 32.05
CA ASP A 281 -15.25 -14.27 33.27
C ASP A 281 -16.40 -14.75 34.18
N ARG A 282 -17.62 -14.88 33.64
CA ARG A 282 -18.78 -15.41 34.38
C ARG A 282 -18.56 -16.84 34.89
N ASN A 283 -17.84 -17.69 34.14
CA ASN A 283 -17.52 -19.03 34.60
C ASN A 283 -16.47 -19.02 35.73
N MET A 284 -15.52 -18.09 35.70
CA MET A 284 -14.55 -17.89 36.79
C MET A 284 -15.27 -17.40 38.04
N ASP A 285 -16.16 -16.42 37.92
CA ASP A 285 -16.97 -15.91 39.03
C ASP A 285 -17.78 -17.01 39.71
N LYS A 286 -18.44 -17.87 38.93
CA LYS A 286 -19.19 -19.03 39.46
C LYS A 286 -18.27 -20.05 40.13
N ALA A 287 -17.13 -20.37 39.51
CA ALA A 287 -16.19 -21.32 40.08
C ALA A 287 -15.63 -20.84 41.43
N VAL A 288 -15.32 -19.56 41.56
CA VAL A 288 -14.78 -18.98 42.81
C VAL A 288 -15.86 -18.86 43.88
N ASN A 289 -17.03 -18.32 43.56
CA ASN A 289 -18.04 -17.98 44.57
C ASN A 289 -19.03 -19.10 44.90
N GLU A 290 -19.36 -19.97 43.94
CA GLU A 290 -20.38 -21.01 44.14
C GLU A 290 -19.76 -22.37 44.47
N ILE A 291 -18.63 -22.72 43.85
CA ILE A 291 -17.97 -24.02 44.02
C ILE A 291 -16.93 -24.00 45.15
N GLY A 292 -16.25 -22.87 45.35
CA GLY A 292 -15.25 -22.70 46.42
C GLY A 292 -15.83 -22.50 47.82
N ARG A 293 -17.15 -22.39 47.97
CA ARG A 293 -17.81 -22.21 49.27
C ARG A 293 -17.97 -23.56 49.97
N VAL A 294 -16.94 -23.97 50.70
CA VAL A 294 -16.99 -25.05 51.72
C VAL A 294 -17.20 -24.43 53.09
#